data_AF-R5P8Z5-F1
#
_entry.id   AF-R5P8Z5-F1
#
_cell.length_a   1.000
_cell.length_b   1.000
_cell.length_c   1.000
_cell.angle_alpha   90.00
_cell.angle_beta   90.00
_cell.angle_gamma   90.00
#
_symmetry.space_group_name_H-M   'P 1'
#
loop_
_entity.id
_entity.type
_entity.pdbx_description
1 polymer ?
#
loop_
_entity_poly.entity_id
_entity_poly.type
_entity_poly.pdbx_seq_one_letter_code
_entity_poly.pdbx_strand_id
1 'polypeptide(L)'
;MEDLDFYKEWCLVFVHYEQEYFIGNAPNNSYKIDLINDLNDLEQRILTYYKNKNIRMLKMFAKSFANDMEIDNPSYPILNVRLRAACGKDLRDFDKKRLERVKKVEERGYIKTNSEFYLIRNHIDYLEATNATDEEIVKFDTLITLYEEKIKEKMERQRKKQL
;
A
#
# COMPACT_ATOMS: atom_id res chain seq x y z
N MET A 1 -17.25 -2.76 8.91
CA MET A 1 -17.03 -4.08 8.29
C MET A 1 -16.42 -4.98 9.34
N GLU A 2 -16.94 -6.19 9.54
CA GLU A 2 -16.33 -7.16 10.48
C GLU A 2 -15.02 -7.71 9.90
N ASP A 3 -14.09 -8.11 10.78
CA ASP A 3 -12.77 -8.64 10.40
C ASP A 3 -12.87 -9.76 9.33
N LEU A 4 -13.83 -10.68 9.50
CA LEU A 4 -14.00 -11.81 8.60
C LEU A 4 -14.46 -11.36 7.20
N ASP A 5 -15.41 -10.43 7.14
CA ASP A 5 -15.90 -9.84 5.88
C ASP A 5 -14.78 -9.06 5.18
N PHE A 6 -14.00 -8.30 5.95
CA PHE A 6 -12.86 -7.54 5.45
C PHE A 6 -11.86 -8.44 4.74
N TYR A 7 -11.39 -9.51 5.37
CA TYR A 7 -10.37 -10.36 4.74
C TYR A 7 -10.92 -11.17 3.57
N LYS A 8 -12.21 -11.57 3.60
CA LYS A 8 -12.86 -12.19 2.44
C LYS A 8 -12.90 -11.21 1.26
N GLU A 9 -13.40 -10.00 1.47
CA GLU A 9 -13.54 -9.00 0.41
C GLU A 9 -12.19 -8.59 -0.15
N TRP A 10 -11.20 -8.35 0.73
CA TRP A 10 -9.82 -8.06 0.34
C TRP A 10 -9.23 -9.12 -0.60
N CYS A 11 -9.39 -10.40 -0.25
CA CYS A 11 -8.89 -11.49 -1.06
C CYS A 11 -9.61 -11.60 -2.41
N LEU A 12 -10.94 -11.41 -2.43
CA LEU A 12 -11.72 -11.50 -3.67
C LEU A 12 -11.39 -10.37 -4.66
N VAL A 13 -11.20 -9.14 -4.17
CA VAL A 13 -10.77 -8.01 -5.02
C VAL A 13 -9.49 -8.32 -5.78
N PHE A 14 -8.53 -8.97 -5.11
CA PHE A 14 -7.28 -9.37 -5.73
C PHE A 14 -7.51 -10.44 -6.82
N VAL A 15 -8.25 -11.50 -6.49
CA VAL A 15 -8.54 -12.60 -7.44
C VAL A 15 -9.29 -12.10 -8.66
N HIS A 16 -10.32 -11.27 -8.48
CA HIS A 16 -11.12 -10.73 -9.57
C HIS A 16 -10.29 -9.79 -10.47
N TYR A 17 -9.40 -8.99 -9.88
CA TYR A 17 -8.46 -8.18 -10.65
C TYR A 17 -7.55 -9.04 -11.55
N GLU A 18 -6.93 -10.08 -11.00
CA GLU A 18 -6.06 -10.97 -11.76
C GLU A 18 -6.84 -11.70 -12.87
N GLN A 19 -8.04 -12.19 -12.59
CA GLN A 19 -8.91 -12.80 -13.60
C GLN A 19 -9.16 -11.84 -14.77
N GLU A 20 -9.59 -10.60 -14.50
CA GLU A 20 -9.81 -9.58 -15.52
C GLU A 20 -8.53 -9.27 -16.31
N TYR A 21 -7.40 -9.13 -15.62
CA TYR A 21 -6.12 -8.84 -16.23
C TYR A 21 -5.71 -9.93 -17.23
N PHE A 22 -5.75 -11.20 -16.82
CA PHE A 22 -5.35 -12.32 -17.67
C PHE A 22 -6.37 -12.64 -18.76
N ILE A 23 -7.64 -12.28 -18.60
CA ILE A 23 -8.62 -12.38 -19.68
C ILE A 23 -8.18 -11.54 -20.90
N GLY A 24 -7.61 -10.35 -20.67
CA GLY A 24 -7.19 -9.43 -21.72
C GLY A 24 -5.73 -9.56 -22.17
N ASN A 25 -4.84 -10.11 -21.32
CA ASN A 25 -3.39 -9.99 -21.51
C ASN A 25 -2.63 -11.33 -21.54
N ALA A 26 -3.31 -12.48 -21.48
CA ALA A 26 -2.62 -13.77 -21.50
C ALA A 26 -1.91 -14.04 -22.85
N PRO A 27 -0.70 -14.64 -22.84
CA PRO A 27 0.10 -14.89 -24.04
C PRO A 27 -0.52 -15.92 -25.00
N ASN A 28 -1.34 -16.84 -24.50
CA ASN A 28 -2.08 -17.81 -25.31
C ASN A 28 -3.29 -18.37 -24.54
N ASN A 29 -4.19 -19.04 -25.27
CA ASN A 29 -5.44 -19.57 -24.72
C ASN A 29 -5.25 -20.70 -23.70
N SER A 30 -4.24 -21.58 -23.86
CA SER A 30 -4.01 -22.67 -22.91
C SER A 30 -3.61 -22.11 -21.55
N TYR A 31 -2.59 -21.24 -21.54
CA TYR A 31 -2.12 -20.57 -20.33
C TYR A 31 -3.22 -19.74 -19.67
N LYS A 32 -4.04 -19.05 -20.47
CA LYS A 32 -5.21 -18.33 -19.99
C LYS A 32 -6.19 -19.24 -19.26
N ILE A 33 -6.54 -20.38 -19.86
CA ILE A 33 -7.52 -21.32 -19.29
C ILE A 33 -6.99 -21.89 -17.97
N ASP A 34 -5.74 -22.35 -17.95
CA ASP A 34 -5.13 -22.93 -16.76
C ASP A 34 -5.10 -21.92 -15.60
N LEU A 35 -4.66 -20.69 -15.89
CA LEU A 35 -4.55 -19.66 -14.87
C LEU A 35 -5.91 -19.15 -14.37
N ILE A 36 -6.92 -19.04 -15.26
CA ILE A 36 -8.30 -18.72 -14.85
C ILE A 36 -8.87 -19.84 -13.96
N ASN A 37 -8.60 -21.11 -14.28
CA ASN A 37 -9.04 -22.24 -13.45
C ASN A 37 -8.41 -22.20 -12.06
N ASP A 38 -7.11 -21.91 -11.96
CA ASP A 38 -6.41 -21.76 -10.68
C ASP A 38 -6.99 -20.60 -9.84
N LEU A 39 -7.30 -19.47 -10.48
CA LEU A 39 -7.94 -18.33 -9.81
C LEU A 39 -9.36 -18.65 -9.35
N ASN A 40 -10.13 -19.40 -10.14
CA ASN A 40 -11.46 -19.87 -9.75
C ASN A 40 -11.40 -20.84 -8.55
N ASP A 41 -10.44 -21.77 -8.52
CA ASP A 41 -10.22 -22.63 -7.34
C ASP A 41 -9.86 -21.79 -6.10
N LEU A 42 -8.98 -20.80 -6.27
CA LEU A 42 -8.57 -19.91 -5.19
C LEU A 42 -9.76 -19.11 -4.63
N GLU A 43 -10.64 -18.60 -5.49
CA GLU A 43 -11.90 -17.95 -5.10
C GLU A 43 -12.77 -18.91 -4.27
N GLN A 44 -12.99 -20.14 -4.74
CA GLN A 44 -13.78 -21.13 -3.99
C GLN A 44 -13.15 -21.47 -2.62
N ARG A 45 -11.82 -21.51 -2.53
CA ARG A 45 -11.10 -21.71 -1.26
C ARG A 45 -11.31 -20.53 -0.31
N ILE A 46 -11.25 -19.29 -0.79
CA ILE A 46 -11.55 -18.08 -0.01
C ILE A 46 -12.98 -18.15 0.54
N LEU A 47 -13.96 -18.45 -0.31
CA LEU A 47 -15.37 -18.57 0.09
C LEU A 47 -15.59 -19.70 1.10
N THR A 48 -14.88 -20.82 0.95
CA THR A 48 -14.91 -21.93 1.89
C THR A 48 -14.35 -21.54 3.26
N TYR A 49 -13.21 -20.84 3.30
CA TYR A 49 -12.66 -20.35 4.57
C TYR A 49 -13.57 -19.33 5.23
N TYR A 50 -14.19 -18.45 4.47
CA TYR A 50 -15.18 -17.51 4.97
C TYR A 50 -16.39 -18.23 5.59
N LYS A 51 -17.00 -19.18 4.86
CA LYS A 51 -18.12 -20.00 5.35
C LYS A 51 -17.77 -20.73 6.64
N ASN A 52 -16.55 -21.26 6.74
CA ASN A 52 -16.05 -21.96 7.91
C ASN A 52 -15.54 -21.02 9.03
N LYS A 53 -15.69 -19.70 8.88
CA LYS A 53 -15.18 -18.67 9.81
C LYS A 53 -13.68 -18.80 10.10
N ASN A 54 -12.91 -19.33 9.14
CA ASN A 54 -11.47 -19.53 9.27
C ASN A 54 -10.69 -18.24 8.94
N ILE A 55 -10.76 -17.29 9.87
CA ILE A 55 -10.09 -15.99 9.76
C ILE A 55 -8.56 -16.12 9.61
N ARG A 56 -7.96 -17.16 10.19
CA ARG A 56 -6.50 -17.38 10.12
C ARG A 56 -6.04 -17.57 8.68
N MET A 57 -6.77 -18.37 7.91
CA MET A 57 -6.43 -18.62 6.50
C MET A 57 -6.68 -17.39 5.62
N LEU A 58 -7.78 -16.67 5.86
CA LEU A 58 -8.07 -15.43 5.14
C LEU A 58 -7.00 -14.36 5.41
N LYS A 59 -6.56 -14.18 6.67
CA LYS A 59 -5.44 -13.30 7.03
C LYS A 59 -4.14 -13.70 6.34
N MET A 60 -3.89 -15.01 6.22
CA MET A 60 -2.70 -15.53 5.54
C MET A 60 -2.71 -15.20 4.05
N PHE A 61 -3.84 -15.40 3.35
CA PHE A 61 -3.99 -15.07 1.93
C PHE A 61 -3.86 -13.57 1.69
N ALA A 62 -4.57 -12.75 2.45
CA ALA A 62 -4.48 -11.30 2.34
C ALA A 62 -3.05 -10.79 2.49
N LYS A 63 -2.28 -11.35 3.44
CA LYS A 63 -0.87 -11.03 3.62
C LYS A 63 0.00 -11.50 2.44
N SER A 64 -0.27 -12.67 1.85
CA SER A 64 0.46 -13.15 0.68
C SER A 64 0.27 -12.18 -0.48
N PHE A 65 -0.97 -11.89 -0.86
CA PHE A 65 -1.30 -10.99 -1.95
C PHE A 65 -0.71 -9.59 -1.78
N ALA A 66 -0.73 -9.07 -0.54
CA ALA A 66 -0.12 -7.77 -0.26
C ALA A 66 1.41 -7.77 -0.40
N ASN A 67 2.09 -8.88 -0.12
CA ASN A 67 3.54 -8.99 -0.26
C ASN A 67 3.99 -9.27 -1.70
N ASP A 68 3.14 -9.91 -2.51
CA ASP A 68 3.45 -10.28 -3.89
C ASP A 68 3.40 -9.06 -4.84
N MET A 69 2.86 -7.93 -4.37
CA MET A 69 2.70 -6.69 -5.15
C MET A 69 3.80 -5.67 -4.87
N GLU A 70 4.67 -5.46 -5.84
CA GLU A 70 5.69 -4.40 -5.80
C GLU A 70 5.10 -3.03 -6.17
N ILE A 71 5.63 -1.96 -5.57
CA ILE A 71 5.11 -0.59 -5.73
C ILE A 71 5.26 -0.07 -7.17
N ASP A 72 6.29 -0.53 -7.88
CA ASP A 72 6.57 -0.21 -9.28
C ASP A 72 5.77 -1.07 -10.27
N ASN A 73 5.02 -2.06 -9.79
CA ASN A 73 4.10 -2.82 -10.63
C ASN A 73 2.97 -1.89 -11.16
N PRO A 74 2.73 -1.82 -12.48
CA PRO A 74 1.65 -1.00 -13.06
C PRO A 74 0.25 -1.31 -12.49
N SER A 75 0.05 -2.54 -12.02
CA SER A 75 -1.19 -3.00 -11.37
C SER A 75 -1.39 -2.42 -9.96
N TYR A 76 -0.31 -2.01 -9.27
CA TYR A 76 -0.32 -1.52 -7.89
C TYR A 76 -1.29 -0.33 -7.67
N PRO A 77 -1.24 0.77 -8.45
CA PRO A 77 -2.19 1.87 -8.27
C PRO A 77 -3.64 1.47 -8.57
N ILE A 78 -3.87 0.59 -9.55
CA ILE A 78 -5.22 0.13 -9.93
C ILE A 78 -5.83 -0.71 -8.80
N LEU A 79 -5.06 -1.67 -8.27
CA LEU A 79 -5.45 -2.50 -7.14
C LEU A 79 -5.73 -1.66 -5.89
N ASN A 80 -4.91 -0.65 -5.59
CA ASN A 80 -5.16 0.23 -4.45
C ASN A 80 -6.51 0.95 -4.54
N VAL A 81 -6.89 1.45 -5.72
CA VAL A 81 -8.19 2.10 -5.90
C VAL A 81 -9.33 1.11 -5.64
N ARG A 82 -9.24 -0.11 -6.19
CA ARG A 82 -10.25 -1.16 -5.99
C ARG A 82 -10.35 -1.59 -4.52
N LEU A 83 -9.22 -1.85 -3.88
CA LEU A 83 -9.14 -2.24 -2.47
C LEU A 83 -9.68 -1.13 -1.56
N ARG A 84 -9.39 0.14 -1.86
CA ARG A 84 -9.93 1.27 -1.10
C ARG A 84 -11.44 1.38 -1.26
N ALA A 85 -11.95 1.24 -2.49
CA ALA A 85 -13.39 1.29 -2.75
C ALA A 85 -14.14 0.14 -2.05
N ALA A 86 -13.57 -1.07 -2.04
CA ALA A 86 -14.22 -2.24 -1.45
C ALA A 86 -14.04 -2.32 0.07
N CYS A 87 -12.85 -2.03 0.58
CA CYS A 87 -12.44 -2.37 1.94
C CYS A 87 -12.01 -1.15 2.78
N GLY A 88 -11.93 0.05 2.18
CA GLY A 88 -11.45 1.27 2.85
C GLY A 88 -9.96 1.28 3.19
N LYS A 89 -9.18 0.31 2.69
CA LYS A 89 -7.73 0.16 2.91
C LYS A 89 -7.03 -0.12 1.60
N ASP A 90 -5.72 0.11 1.55
CA ASP A 90 -4.90 -0.18 0.36
C ASP A 90 -3.63 -0.97 0.71
N LEU A 91 -2.86 -1.40 -0.30
CA LEU A 91 -1.70 -2.29 -0.11
C LEU A 91 -0.65 -1.69 0.85
N ARG A 92 -0.60 -0.35 1.00
CA ARG A 92 0.34 0.35 1.88
C ARG A 92 -0.01 0.19 3.36
N ASP A 93 -1.24 -0.24 3.69
CA ASP A 93 -1.65 -0.64 5.05
C ASP A 93 -0.96 -1.93 5.52
N PHE A 94 -0.47 -2.74 4.58
CA PHE A 94 0.18 -4.02 4.86
C PHE A 94 1.70 -3.96 4.75
N ASP A 95 2.25 -2.85 4.24
CA ASP A 95 3.70 -2.60 4.20
C ASP A 95 4.23 -2.21 5.58
N LYS A 96 4.42 -3.21 6.43
CA LYS A 96 4.94 -3.06 7.80
C LYS A 96 6.30 -2.37 7.82
N LYS A 97 7.17 -2.67 6.84
CA LYS A 97 8.52 -2.07 6.79
C LYS A 97 8.43 -0.57 6.53
N ARG A 98 7.57 -0.12 5.61
CA ARG A 98 7.30 1.31 5.39
C ARG A 98 6.73 1.95 6.65
N LEU A 99 5.70 1.36 7.25
CA LEU A 99 5.05 1.90 8.45
C LEU A 99 6.03 2.02 9.63
N GLU A 100 6.88 1.02 9.86
CA GLU A 100 7.93 1.08 10.87
C GLU A 100 8.95 2.19 10.59
N ARG A 101 9.31 2.42 9.33
CA ARG A 101 10.21 3.51 8.94
C ARG A 101 9.57 4.88 9.14
N VAL A 102 8.28 5.05 8.79
CA VAL A 102 7.52 6.28 9.03
C VAL A 102 7.46 6.57 10.53
N LYS A 103 7.07 5.58 11.33
CA LYS A 103 6.99 5.69 12.79
C LYS A 103 8.34 6.08 13.43
N LYS A 104 9.45 5.52 12.96
CA LYS A 104 10.80 5.90 13.41
C LYS A 104 11.17 7.35 13.09
N VAL A 105 10.63 7.92 12.01
CA VAL A 105 10.86 9.33 11.67
C VAL A 105 9.96 10.22 12.54
N GLU A 106 8.71 9.83 12.73
CA GLU A 106 7.74 10.50 13.60
C GLU A 106 8.22 10.58 15.05
N GLU A 107 8.51 9.43 15.69
CA GLU A 107 9.00 9.35 17.07
C GLU A 107 10.27 10.19 17.29
N ARG A 108 11.09 10.30 16.26
CA ARG A 108 12.33 11.05 16.28
C ARG A 108 12.10 12.56 16.12
N GLY A 109 11.00 12.98 15.51
CA GLY A 109 10.62 14.38 15.35
C GLY A 109 11.43 15.17 14.32
N TYR A 110 12.22 14.51 13.46
CA TYR A 110 12.92 15.20 12.34
C TYR A 110 13.38 14.25 11.23
N ILE A 111 13.49 14.78 10.01
CA ILE A 111 14.00 14.09 8.82
C ILE A 111 15.52 14.26 8.72
N LYS A 112 16.26 13.17 8.51
CA LYS A 112 17.73 13.16 8.36
C LYS A 112 18.18 13.19 6.91
N THR A 113 17.44 12.53 6.03
CA THR A 113 17.88 12.23 4.65
C THR A 113 16.81 12.54 3.62
N ASN A 114 17.21 12.75 2.37
CA ASN A 114 16.27 12.89 1.25
C ASN A 114 15.38 11.64 1.08
N SER A 115 15.91 10.45 1.36
CA SER A 115 15.10 9.22 1.30
C SER A 115 13.96 9.23 2.31
N GLU A 116 14.22 9.71 3.53
CA GLU A 116 13.17 9.89 4.55
C GLU A 116 12.20 11.02 4.17
N PHE A 117 12.67 12.09 3.53
CA PHE A 117 11.80 13.15 3.01
C PHE A 117 10.76 12.58 2.02
N TYR A 118 11.20 11.83 1.02
CA TYR A 118 10.28 11.22 0.06
C TYR A 118 9.39 10.15 0.71
N LEU A 119 9.90 9.42 1.70
CA LEU A 119 9.09 8.47 2.47
C LEU A 119 7.92 9.17 3.18
N ILE A 120 8.17 10.29 3.86
CA ILE A 120 7.14 11.04 4.58
C ILE A 120 6.18 11.73 3.60
N ARG A 121 6.67 12.30 2.51
CA ARG A 121 5.81 12.90 1.47
C ARG A 121 4.83 11.88 0.88
N ASN A 122 5.33 10.71 0.48
CA ASN A 122 4.47 9.62 0.00
C ASN A 122 3.48 9.10 1.07
N HIS A 123 3.81 9.26 2.35
CA HIS A 123 2.92 8.91 3.45
C HIS A 123 1.81 9.94 3.62
N ILE A 124 2.09 11.24 3.48
CA ILE A 124 1.09 12.31 3.46
C ILE A 124 0.09 12.09 2.32
N ASP A 125 0.57 11.86 1.10
CA ASP A 125 -0.31 11.58 -0.06
C ASP A 125 -1.26 10.39 0.20
N TYR A 126 -0.79 9.41 0.99
CA TYR A 126 -1.61 8.26 1.40
C TYR A 126 -2.65 8.66 2.46
N LEU A 127 -2.27 9.43 3.47
CA LEU A 127 -3.17 9.91 4.53
C LEU A 127 -4.30 10.78 3.96
N GLU A 128 -3.96 11.69 3.04
CA GLU A 128 -4.93 12.51 2.30
C GLU A 128 -5.91 11.65 1.50
N ALA A 129 -5.42 10.59 0.85
CA ALA A 129 -6.24 9.69 0.05
C ALA A 129 -7.14 8.75 0.89
N THR A 130 -6.92 8.65 2.20
CA THR A 130 -7.64 7.75 3.12
C THR A 130 -8.52 8.50 4.14
N ASN A 131 -8.73 9.80 3.96
CA ASN A 131 -9.44 10.67 4.90
C ASN A 131 -8.90 10.56 6.34
N ALA A 132 -7.58 10.47 6.50
CA ALA A 132 -6.94 10.56 7.81
C ALA A 132 -7.21 11.93 8.45
N THR A 133 -6.96 12.04 9.76
CA THR A 133 -7.22 13.30 10.49
C THR A 133 -6.25 14.40 10.06
N ASP A 134 -6.75 15.63 9.98
CA ASP A 134 -5.93 16.82 9.70
C ASP A 134 -4.73 16.92 10.67
N GLU A 135 -4.88 16.49 11.92
CA GLU A 135 -3.81 16.49 12.92
C GLU A 135 -2.64 15.58 12.57
N GLU A 136 -2.90 14.39 12.01
CA GLU A 136 -1.84 13.46 11.58
C GLU A 136 -1.09 14.01 10.37
N ILE A 137 -1.81 14.59 9.41
CA ILE A 137 -1.23 15.21 8.22
C ILE A 137 -0.34 16.41 8.61
N VAL A 138 -0.85 17.31 9.46
CA VAL A 138 -0.12 18.50 9.93
C VAL A 138 1.19 18.15 10.63
N LYS A 139 1.23 17.04 11.41
CA LYS A 139 2.48 16.58 12.03
C LYS A 139 3.54 16.26 10.98
N PHE A 140 3.18 15.52 9.94
CA PHE A 140 4.13 15.14 8.89
C PHE A 140 4.51 16.34 8.00
N ASP A 141 3.58 17.24 7.69
CA ASP A 141 3.86 18.49 6.97
C ASP A 141 4.85 19.39 7.72
N THR A 142 4.73 19.44 9.05
CA THR A 142 5.68 20.17 9.90
C THR A 142 7.09 19.59 9.77
N LEU A 143 7.24 18.25 9.73
CA LEU A 143 8.53 17.60 9.54
C LEU A 143 9.14 17.91 8.16
N ILE A 144 8.31 17.95 7.11
CA ILE A 144 8.72 18.33 5.75
C ILE A 144 9.23 19.77 5.73
N THR A 145 8.47 20.71 6.29
CA THR A 145 8.82 22.14 6.33
C THR A 145 10.16 22.38 7.03
N LEU A 146 10.34 21.80 8.23
CA LEU A 146 11.60 21.91 8.99
C LEU A 146 12.81 21.34 8.24
N TYR A 147 12.60 20.29 7.45
CA TYR A 147 13.67 19.71 6.63
C TYR A 147 14.08 20.62 5.47
N GLU A 148 13.11 21.20 4.77
CA GLU A 148 13.35 22.12 3.66
C GLU A 148 14.07 23.39 4.13
N GLU A 149 13.68 23.95 5.28
CA GLU A 149 14.35 25.09 5.92
C GLU A 149 15.81 24.77 6.22
N LYS A 150 16.09 23.61 6.83
CA LYS A 150 17.45 23.14 7.11
C LYS A 150 18.31 23.01 5.84
N ILE A 151 17.74 22.53 4.74
CA ILE A 151 18.44 22.46 3.45
C ILE A 151 18.74 23.87 2.93
N LYS A 152 17.76 24.77 2.98
CA LYS A 152 17.90 26.16 2.53
C LYS A 152 19.02 26.88 3.28
N GLU A 153 19.06 26.76 4.61
CA GLU A 153 20.13 27.31 5.44
C GLU A 153 21.50 26.73 5.07
N LYS A 154 21.58 25.42 4.84
CA LYS A 154 22.84 24.75 4.46
C LYS A 154 23.35 25.30 3.12
N MET A 155 22.46 25.47 2.14
CA MET A 155 22.81 26.02 0.82
C MET A 155 23.25 27.48 0.92
N GLU A 156 22.59 28.29 1.74
CA GLU A 156 22.97 29.69 1.95
C GLU A 156 24.34 29.82 2.63
N ARG A 157 24.62 29.01 3.65
CA ARG A 157 25.94 28.94 4.30
C ARG A 157 27.03 28.52 3.33
N GLN A 158 26.74 27.61 2.39
CA GLN A 158 27.71 27.20 1.36
C GLN A 158 27.99 28.34 0.37
N ARG A 159 26.96 29.06 -0.08
CA ARG A 159 27.14 30.23 -0.96
C ARG A 159 27.99 31.32 -0.32
N LYS A 160 27.75 31.64 0.96
CA LYS A 160 28.53 32.64 1.71
C LYS A 160 29.99 32.26 1.94
N LYS A 161 30.35 30.97 1.86
CA LYS A 161 31.74 30.50 1.96
C LYS A 161 32.50 30.51 0.63
N GLN A 162 31.80 30.67 -0.49
CA GLN A 162 32.36 30.71 -1.84
C GLN A 162 32.54 32.15 -2.36
N LEU A 163 32.09 33.14 -1.60
CA LEU A 163 32.32 34.58 -1.79
C LEU A 163 33.46 35.03 -0.87
#